data_AF-A0A0K1QBS4-F1
#
_entry.id   AF-A0A0K1QBS4-F1
#
_cell.length_a   1.000
_cell.length_b   1.000
_cell.length_c   1.000
_cell.angle_alpha   90.00
_cell.angle_beta   90.00
_cell.angle_gamma   90.00
#
_symmetry.space_group_name_H-M   'P 1'
#
loop_
_entity.id
_entity.type
_entity.pdbx_description
1 polymer ?
#
loop_
_entity_poly.entity_id
_entity_poly.type
_entity_poly.pdbx_seq_one_letter_code
_entity_poly.pdbx_strand_id
1 'polypeptide(L)'
;MVRPPARHLRGTIGVIGGGDYDVRPLTVTTYDSACLHMEHLGARFGFVVFDECHHLPGPSYKLAAQLCLAPFRLGLTATPERADGQHLLLDTLVGPTVYRKDISELAGEYLADYDVVHLEVDLTEEERAEHDAERALYLGFVAKNGIRLSSPRGFGDFIARSARSAEGRRAMRGYRRQRELAFAASAKLTQIEHLLDVHRDGRAIVFTQDNATAYRIARRFLLPAITHQTRVSERSEILAGLADGTFGAVVTSKVLNEGVDVREANVAIVLSGSGSVREHVQRLGRILRKSEGKRAVLYELVTSRTAETRTSERRREHDAYR
;
A
#
# COMPACT_ATOMS: atom_id res chain seq x y z
N MET A 1 2.94 13.66 9.71
CA MET A 1 3.60 14.51 10.71
C MET A 1 5.04 14.03 10.78
N VAL A 2 6.00 14.85 10.36
CA VAL A 2 7.41 14.48 10.39
C VAL A 2 7.89 14.59 11.84
N ARG A 3 8.32 13.48 12.45
CA ARG A 3 9.01 13.54 13.75
C ARG A 3 10.51 13.71 13.51
N PRO A 4 11.16 14.71 14.12
CA PRO A 4 12.59 14.92 13.95
C PRO A 4 13.42 13.80 14.60
N PRO A 5 14.48 13.29 13.94
CA PRO A 5 15.43 12.36 14.56
C PRO A 5 16.29 13.09 15.60
N ALA A 6 15.83 13.12 16.86
CA ALA A 6 16.42 13.92 17.93
C ALA A 6 17.73 13.37 18.52
N ARG A 7 18.17 12.16 18.16
CA ARG A 7 19.19 11.45 18.95
C ARG A 7 20.65 11.65 18.52
N HIS A 8 20.92 12.16 17.32
CA HIS A 8 22.29 12.24 16.77
C HIS A 8 22.67 13.59 16.14
N LEU A 9 21.74 14.54 16.05
CA LEU A 9 21.97 15.82 15.38
C LEU A 9 22.02 16.94 16.42
N ARG A 10 23.21 17.49 16.65
CA ARG A 10 23.42 18.66 17.52
C ARG A 10 22.91 19.91 16.79
N GLY A 11 21.60 20.12 16.80
CA GLY A 11 20.95 21.28 16.20
C GLY A 11 19.44 21.14 16.26
N THR A 12 18.73 22.27 16.37
CA THR A 12 17.28 22.27 16.29
C THR A 12 16.86 22.04 14.83
N ILE A 13 16.01 21.04 14.59
CA ILE A 13 15.56 20.62 13.25
C ILE A 13 14.42 21.55 12.80
N GLY A 14 14.47 22.02 11.56
CA GLY A 14 13.39 22.78 10.92
C GLY A 14 12.33 21.86 10.34
N VAL A 15 11.09 22.32 10.29
CA VAL A 15 9.96 21.57 9.71
C VAL A 15 9.17 22.48 8.79
N ILE A 16 8.88 21.98 7.59
CA ILE A 16 8.00 22.66 6.62
C ILE A 16 6.89 21.68 6.23
N GLY A 17 5.66 21.98 6.65
CA GLY A 17 4.47 21.20 6.32
C GLY A 17 3.55 20.99 7.52
N GLY A 18 2.26 20.80 7.26
CA GLY A 18 1.25 20.62 8.32
C GLY A 18 0.91 21.90 9.08
N GLY A 19 1.22 23.08 8.53
CA GLY A 19 0.99 24.40 9.15
C GLY A 19 2.26 25.08 9.67
N ASP A 20 3.34 24.32 9.85
CA ASP A 20 4.63 24.86 10.28
C ASP A 20 5.51 25.27 9.10
N TYR A 21 6.21 26.39 9.24
CA TYR A 21 7.20 26.89 8.27
C TYR A 21 8.44 27.40 9.03
N ASP A 22 9.35 26.47 9.36
CA ASP A 22 10.60 26.76 10.07
C ASP A 22 11.78 26.21 9.27
N VAL A 23 12.53 27.11 8.63
CA VAL A 23 13.67 26.76 7.78
C VAL A 23 14.96 26.84 8.59
N ARG A 24 15.63 25.70 8.75
CA ARG A 24 16.91 25.55 9.46
C ARG A 24 17.94 24.81 8.60
N PRO A 25 19.24 24.81 8.96
CA PRO A 25 20.27 24.09 8.20
C PRO A 25 19.93 22.62 7.94
N LEU A 26 19.27 21.97 8.90
CA LEU A 26 18.59 20.70 8.70
C LEU A 26 17.09 20.90 8.78
N THR A 27 16.41 20.77 7.65
CA THR A 27 14.96 20.93 7.54
C THR A 27 14.35 19.67 6.95
N VAL A 28 13.22 19.25 7.50
CA VAL A 28 12.45 18.14 6.94
C VAL A 28 11.10 18.65 6.44
N THR A 29 10.70 18.18 5.27
CA THR A 29 9.47 18.61 4.60
C THR A 29 8.80 17.46 3.86
N THR A 30 7.50 17.60 3.58
CA THR A 30 6.80 16.68 2.69
C THR A 30 6.99 17.09 1.23
N TYR A 31 6.86 16.15 0.29
CA TYR A 31 6.93 16.46 -1.15
C TYR A 31 5.95 17.57 -1.55
N ASP A 32 4.71 17.52 -1.05
CA ASP A 32 3.70 18.53 -1.35
C ASP A 32 4.13 19.93 -0.89
N SER A 33 4.61 20.04 0.36
CA SER A 33 5.05 21.33 0.91
C SER A 33 6.30 21.83 0.18
N ALA A 34 7.22 20.92 -0.16
CA ALA A 34 8.40 21.25 -0.94
C ALA A 34 8.01 21.81 -2.32
N CYS A 35 7.09 21.16 -3.04
CA CYS A 35 6.60 21.61 -4.35
C CYS A 35 6.03 23.03 -4.30
N LEU A 36 5.27 23.35 -3.24
CA LEU A 36 4.67 24.67 -3.05
C LEU A 36 5.70 25.76 -2.76
N HIS A 37 6.84 25.41 -2.17
CA HIS A 37 7.84 26.37 -1.68
C HIS A 37 9.17 26.32 -2.43
N MET A 38 9.29 25.57 -3.53
CA MET A 38 10.55 25.43 -4.26
C MET A 38 11.10 26.75 -4.81
N GLU A 39 10.25 27.75 -5.07
CA GLU A 39 10.70 29.09 -5.42
C GLU A 39 11.62 29.71 -4.34
N HIS A 40 11.34 29.43 -3.06
CA HIS A 40 12.12 29.95 -1.94
C HIS A 40 13.17 28.96 -1.42
N LEU A 41 12.93 27.66 -1.57
CA LEU A 41 13.80 26.61 -1.04
C LEU A 41 14.83 26.11 -2.07
N GLY A 42 14.58 26.28 -3.37
CA GLY A 42 15.34 25.64 -4.44
C GLY A 42 16.84 25.91 -4.36
N ALA A 43 17.24 27.12 -3.97
CA ALA A 43 18.65 27.53 -3.84
C ALA A 43 19.21 27.49 -2.41
N ARG A 44 18.43 27.02 -1.41
CA ARG A 44 18.79 27.16 0.02
C ARG A 44 19.63 26.04 0.60
N PHE A 45 19.66 24.87 -0.03
CA PHE A 45 20.34 23.69 0.49
C PHE A 45 21.39 23.20 -0.48
N GLY A 46 22.57 22.86 0.05
CA GLY A 46 23.64 22.23 -0.74
C GLY A 46 23.47 20.72 -0.89
N PHE A 47 22.66 20.09 -0.01
CA PHE A 47 22.40 18.65 -0.01
C PHE A 47 20.91 18.39 0.21
N VAL A 48 20.35 17.50 -0.60
CA VAL A 48 18.95 17.06 -0.49
C VAL A 48 18.87 15.55 -0.42
N VAL A 49 18.03 15.07 0.52
CA VAL A 49 17.72 13.65 0.66
C VAL A 49 16.24 13.45 0.31
N PHE A 50 16.00 12.62 -0.70
CA PHE A 50 14.68 12.20 -1.14
C PHE A 50 14.36 10.85 -0.50
N ASP A 51 13.62 10.86 0.60
CA ASP A 51 13.07 9.64 1.15
C ASP A 51 11.92 9.14 0.26
N GLU A 52 11.80 7.83 0.11
CA GLU A 52 10.86 7.16 -0.76
C GLU A 52 10.84 7.74 -2.19
N CYS A 53 12.04 7.88 -2.76
CA CYS A 53 12.28 8.58 -4.02
C CYS A 53 11.56 7.96 -5.23
N HIS A 54 11.05 6.73 -5.15
CA HIS A 54 10.19 6.12 -6.16
C HIS A 54 8.92 6.96 -6.48
N HIS A 55 8.52 7.89 -5.60
CA HIS A 55 7.47 8.87 -5.87
C HIS A 55 7.91 10.05 -6.76
N LEU A 56 9.19 10.40 -6.75
CA LEU A 56 9.77 11.58 -7.39
C LEU A 56 9.47 11.72 -8.90
N PRO A 57 9.41 10.64 -9.71
CA PRO A 57 9.07 10.74 -11.12
C PRO A 57 7.63 11.23 -11.40
N GLY A 58 6.78 11.33 -10.36
CA GLY A 58 5.44 11.88 -10.48
C GLY A 58 5.45 13.33 -11.04
N PRO A 59 4.39 13.74 -11.76
CA PRO A 59 4.40 14.96 -12.57
C PRO A 59 4.71 16.24 -11.76
N SER A 60 4.17 16.39 -10.55
CA SER A 60 4.43 17.55 -9.70
C SER A 60 5.79 17.48 -9.00
N TYR A 61 6.15 16.31 -8.48
CA TYR A 61 7.38 16.13 -7.69
C TYR A 61 8.63 16.21 -8.53
N LYS A 62 8.55 15.76 -9.79
CA LYS A 62 9.59 15.92 -10.80
C LYS A 62 10.00 17.39 -10.94
N LEU A 63 9.03 18.30 -11.04
CA LEU A 63 9.31 19.72 -11.16
C LEU A 63 10.04 20.25 -9.93
N ALA A 64 9.63 19.83 -8.74
CA ALA A 64 10.29 20.26 -7.51
C ALA A 64 11.75 19.80 -7.44
N ALA A 65 12.05 18.56 -7.84
CA ALA A 65 13.43 18.06 -7.93
C ALA A 65 14.28 18.82 -8.97
N GLN A 66 13.67 19.27 -10.07
CA GLN A 66 14.34 20.06 -11.10
C GLN A 66 14.63 21.50 -10.64
N LEU A 67 13.76 22.10 -9.82
CA LEU A 67 13.93 23.44 -9.26
C LEU A 67 14.93 23.49 -8.08
N CYS A 68 15.24 22.34 -7.48
CA CYS A 68 16.24 22.26 -6.42
C CYS A 68 17.65 22.35 -7.00
N LEU A 69 18.40 23.39 -6.69
CA LEU A 69 19.77 23.61 -7.17
C LEU A 69 20.83 22.84 -6.37
N ALA A 70 20.43 22.05 -5.37
CA ALA A 70 21.35 21.28 -4.54
C ALA A 70 22.24 20.37 -5.40
N PRO A 71 23.57 20.54 -5.37
CA PRO A 71 24.50 19.72 -6.16
C PRO A 71 24.61 18.30 -5.60
N PHE A 72 24.48 18.13 -4.28
CA PHE A 72 24.51 16.81 -3.65
C PHE A 72 23.08 16.30 -3.50
N ARG A 73 22.82 15.08 -3.98
CA ARG A 73 21.49 14.45 -3.97
C ARG A 73 21.61 13.00 -3.54
N LEU A 74 20.71 12.57 -2.66
CA LEU A 74 20.60 11.18 -2.23
C LEU A 74 19.14 10.74 -2.31
N GLY A 75 18.87 9.64 -3.01
CA GLY A 75 17.55 9.01 -3.06
C GLY A 75 17.55 7.74 -2.23
N LEU A 76 16.52 7.56 -1.40
CA LEU A 76 16.31 6.37 -0.60
C LEU A 76 14.98 5.74 -1.03
N THR A 77 14.97 4.46 -1.35
CA THR A 77 13.73 3.72 -1.55
C THR A 77 13.96 2.23 -1.44
N ALA A 78 12.93 1.50 -1.00
CA ALA A 78 12.92 0.04 -1.04
C ALA A 78 12.47 -0.51 -2.39
N THR A 79 11.76 0.28 -3.21
CA THR A 79 11.11 -0.20 -4.44
C THR A 79 11.32 0.80 -5.59
N PRO A 80 12.52 0.83 -6.18
CA PRO A 80 12.83 1.78 -7.24
C PRO A 80 12.04 1.51 -8.51
N GLU A 81 11.69 0.25 -8.81
CA GLU A 81 10.97 -0.09 -10.04
C GLU A 81 9.52 0.38 -10.02
N ARG A 82 9.12 1.04 -11.11
CA ARG A 82 7.73 1.43 -11.37
C ARG A 82 7.18 0.73 -12.60
N ALA A 83 5.93 0.28 -12.51
CA ALA A 83 5.22 -0.37 -13.63
C ALA A 83 5.04 0.52 -14.87
N ASP A 84 5.14 1.85 -14.71
CA ASP A 84 5.08 2.83 -15.80
C ASP A 84 6.45 3.12 -16.45
N GLY A 85 7.53 2.50 -15.96
CA GLY A 85 8.89 2.73 -16.46
C GLY A 85 9.50 4.08 -16.09
N GLN A 86 8.78 4.94 -15.34
CA GLN A 86 9.26 6.29 -15.05
C GLN A 86 10.39 6.34 -14.01
N HIS A 87 10.71 5.21 -13.39
CA HIS A 87 11.85 5.09 -12.48
C HIS A 87 13.19 5.45 -13.15
N LEU A 88 13.31 5.31 -14.47
CA LEU A 88 14.47 5.75 -15.25
C LEU A 88 14.75 7.27 -15.12
N LEU A 89 13.74 8.06 -14.76
CA LEU A 89 13.93 9.49 -14.50
C LEU A 89 14.73 9.75 -13.22
N LEU A 90 14.82 8.79 -12.30
CA LEU A 90 15.59 8.94 -11.06
C LEU A 90 17.07 9.18 -11.35
N ASP A 91 17.63 8.53 -12.37
CA ASP A 91 19.02 8.73 -12.77
C ASP A 91 19.32 10.18 -13.15
N THR A 92 18.34 10.86 -13.75
CA THR A 92 18.45 12.27 -14.13
C THR A 92 18.07 13.22 -12.98
N LEU A 93 17.08 12.85 -12.16
CA LEU A 93 16.56 13.70 -11.08
C LEU A 93 17.40 13.65 -9.80
N VAL A 94 18.07 12.53 -9.54
CA VAL A 94 18.84 12.31 -8.30
C VAL A 94 20.25 11.85 -8.66
N GLY A 95 20.35 10.81 -9.50
CA GLY A 95 21.59 10.13 -9.83
C GLY A 95 21.36 8.61 -9.94
N PRO A 96 22.34 7.87 -10.48
CA PRO A 96 22.23 6.42 -10.63
C PRO A 96 22.18 5.70 -9.29
N THR A 97 21.65 4.48 -9.28
CA THR A 97 21.72 3.60 -8.11
C THR A 97 23.17 3.27 -7.77
N VAL A 98 23.69 3.85 -6.69
CA VAL A 98 25.07 3.61 -6.21
C VAL A 98 25.19 2.42 -5.27
N TYR A 99 24.08 1.98 -4.68
CA TYR A 99 24.01 0.83 -3.78
C TYR A 99 22.61 0.24 -3.82
N ARG A 100 22.53 -1.08 -3.93
CA ARG A 100 21.30 -1.86 -3.81
C ARG A 100 21.62 -3.08 -2.96
N LYS A 101 20.71 -3.41 -2.06
CA LYS A 101 20.75 -4.66 -1.30
C LYS A 101 19.35 -5.25 -1.31
N ASP A 102 19.24 -6.48 -1.77
CA ASP A 102 17.95 -7.14 -1.86
C ASP A 102 17.51 -7.67 -0.48
N ILE A 103 16.20 -7.88 -0.33
CA ILE A 103 15.59 -8.34 0.93
C ILE A 103 16.17 -9.70 1.35
N SER A 104 16.46 -10.59 0.39
CA SER A 104 17.08 -11.89 0.64
C SER A 104 18.49 -11.78 1.22
N GLU A 105 19.24 -10.72 0.89
CA GLU A 105 20.59 -10.46 1.42
C GLU A 105 20.58 -9.80 2.81
N LEU A 106 19.42 -9.29 3.24
CA LEU A 106 19.16 -8.74 4.56
C LEU A 106 18.52 -9.75 5.52
N ALA A 107 18.13 -10.93 5.01
CA ALA A 107 17.61 -12.02 5.81
C ALA A 107 18.68 -12.52 6.80
N GLY A 108 18.27 -12.71 8.06
CA GLY A 108 19.16 -13.15 9.15
C GLY A 108 19.64 -12.04 10.09
N GLU A 109 20.04 -10.86 9.59
CA GLU A 109 20.52 -9.76 10.45
C GLU A 109 19.45 -8.71 10.81
N TYR A 110 18.54 -8.36 9.88
CA TYR A 110 17.63 -7.21 10.07
C TYR A 110 16.14 -7.50 9.78
N LEU A 111 15.84 -8.53 9.00
CA LEU A 111 14.46 -8.96 8.73
C LEU A 111 14.07 -10.08 9.70
N ALA A 112 12.90 -9.95 10.33
CA ALA A 112 12.30 -11.07 11.02
C ALA A 112 11.89 -12.10 9.97
N ASP A 113 12.31 -13.35 10.14
CA ASP A 113 11.77 -14.46 9.40
C ASP A 113 10.24 -14.52 9.61
N TYR A 114 9.48 -14.35 8.52
CA TYR A 114 8.04 -14.55 8.52
C TYR A 114 7.66 -15.64 7.52
N ASP A 115 6.63 -16.41 7.88
CA ASP A 115 6.08 -17.44 7.00
C ASP A 115 4.93 -16.84 6.19
N VAL A 116 4.91 -17.10 4.88
CA VAL A 116 3.82 -16.66 4.00
C VAL A 116 2.89 -17.83 3.70
N VAL A 117 1.65 -17.71 4.14
CA VAL A 117 0.60 -18.71 3.92
C VAL A 117 -0.42 -18.16 2.92
N HIS A 118 -0.54 -18.82 1.78
CA HIS A 118 -1.52 -18.45 0.77
C HIS A 118 -2.77 -19.31 0.97
N LEU A 119 -3.91 -18.66 1.19
CA LEU A 119 -5.19 -19.32 1.36
C LEU A 119 -6.11 -18.93 0.21
N GLU A 120 -6.43 -19.92 -0.60
CA GLU A 120 -7.41 -19.79 -1.67
C GLU A 120 -8.80 -20.09 -1.13
N VAL A 121 -9.76 -19.22 -1.44
CA VAL A 121 -11.16 -19.38 -1.04
C VAL A 121 -12.08 -19.30 -2.24
N ASP A 122 -13.10 -20.15 -2.28
CA ASP A 122 -14.13 -20.08 -3.30
C ASP A 122 -15.25 -19.11 -2.90
N LEU A 123 -15.84 -18.46 -3.91
CA LEU A 123 -17.14 -17.83 -3.76
C LEU A 123 -18.21 -18.90 -3.51
N THR A 124 -19.24 -18.58 -2.74
CA THR A 124 -20.44 -19.43 -2.66
C THR A 124 -21.09 -19.54 -4.05
N GLU A 125 -21.98 -20.52 -4.24
CA GLU A 125 -22.68 -20.68 -5.52
C GLU A 125 -23.46 -19.42 -5.91
N GLU A 126 -24.11 -18.77 -4.94
CA GLU A 126 -24.85 -17.52 -5.13
C GLU A 126 -23.91 -16.36 -5.50
N GLU A 127 -22.83 -16.17 -4.74
CA GLU A 127 -21.82 -15.14 -5.01
C GLU A 127 -21.17 -15.35 -6.38
N ARG A 128 -20.93 -16.60 -6.77
CA ARG A 128 -20.35 -16.98 -8.06
C ARG A 128 -21.31 -16.62 -9.20
N ALA A 129 -22.57 -17.01 -9.09
CA ALA A 129 -23.58 -16.71 -10.09
C ALA A 129 -23.73 -15.18 -10.29
N GLU A 130 -23.78 -14.42 -9.20
CA GLU A 130 -23.84 -12.96 -9.25
C GLU A 130 -22.57 -12.36 -9.87
N HIS A 131 -21.39 -12.82 -9.42
CA HIS A 131 -20.10 -12.37 -9.94
C HIS A 131 -20.00 -12.58 -11.45
N ASP A 132 -20.37 -13.77 -11.94
CA ASP A 132 -20.24 -14.12 -13.34
C ASP A 132 -21.23 -13.37 -14.22
N ALA A 133 -22.46 -13.11 -13.72
CA ALA A 133 -23.43 -12.27 -14.39
C ALA A 133 -22.93 -10.82 -14.53
N GLU A 134 -22.39 -10.23 -13.44
CA GLU A 134 -21.87 -8.86 -13.46
C GLU A 134 -20.60 -8.73 -14.31
N ARG A 135 -19.76 -9.77 -14.30
CA ARG A 135 -18.58 -9.88 -15.15
C ARG A 135 -18.95 -9.98 -16.64
N ALA A 136 -20.01 -10.71 -16.99
CA ALA A 136 -20.48 -10.83 -18.36
C ALA A 136 -20.92 -9.47 -18.93
N LEU A 137 -21.61 -8.64 -18.14
CA LEU A 137 -22.00 -7.29 -18.55
C LEU A 137 -20.78 -6.40 -18.83
N TYR A 138 -19.79 -6.44 -17.94
CA TYR A 138 -18.53 -5.72 -18.13
C TYR A 138 -17.81 -6.15 -19.41
N LEU A 139 -17.60 -7.46 -19.59
CA LEU A 139 -16.88 -7.98 -20.75
C LEU A 139 -17.65 -7.78 -22.05
N GLY A 140 -18.98 -7.92 -22.03
CA GLY A 140 -19.84 -7.65 -23.18
C GLY A 140 -19.67 -6.23 -23.69
N PHE A 141 -19.66 -5.24 -22.78
CA PHE A 141 -19.42 -3.84 -23.16
C PHE A 141 -18.00 -3.61 -23.71
N VAL A 142 -16.98 -4.19 -23.07
CA VAL A 142 -15.58 -4.11 -23.52
C VAL A 142 -15.43 -4.68 -24.93
N ALA A 143 -15.99 -5.85 -25.19
CA ALA A 143 -15.93 -6.52 -26.49
C ALA A 143 -16.69 -5.73 -27.57
N LYS A 144 -17.94 -5.33 -27.29
CA LYS A 144 -18.78 -4.55 -28.21
C LYS A 144 -18.14 -3.23 -28.65
N ASN A 145 -17.37 -2.60 -27.77
CA ASN A 145 -16.69 -1.33 -28.04
C ASN A 145 -15.25 -1.50 -28.57
N GLY A 146 -14.78 -2.74 -28.76
CA GLY A 146 -13.43 -3.04 -29.24
C GLY A 146 -12.32 -2.56 -28.28
N ILE A 147 -12.61 -2.49 -26.98
CA ILE A 147 -11.67 -1.97 -25.98
C ILE A 147 -10.60 -3.05 -25.69
N ARG A 148 -9.33 -2.72 -25.96
CA ARG A 148 -8.19 -3.61 -25.69
C ARG A 148 -7.61 -3.36 -24.30
N LEU A 149 -8.04 -4.14 -23.32
CA LEU A 149 -7.59 -4.01 -21.92
C LEU A 149 -6.10 -4.28 -21.69
N SER A 150 -5.43 -4.97 -22.63
CA SER A 150 -3.97 -5.16 -22.60
C SER A 150 -3.18 -3.90 -22.96
N SER A 151 -3.82 -2.89 -23.59
CA SER A 151 -3.19 -1.61 -23.90
C SER A 151 -3.01 -0.75 -22.64
N PRO A 152 -1.93 0.04 -22.51
CA PRO A 152 -1.75 1.00 -21.43
C PRO A 152 -2.91 1.99 -21.27
N ARG A 153 -3.63 2.29 -22.37
CA ARG A 153 -4.81 3.18 -22.37
C ARG A 153 -6.14 2.43 -22.32
N GLY A 154 -6.13 1.09 -22.35
CA GLY A 154 -7.33 0.27 -22.51
C GLY A 154 -8.35 0.46 -21.40
N PHE A 155 -7.90 0.45 -20.14
CA PHE A 155 -8.78 0.70 -19.00
C PHE A 155 -9.27 2.16 -18.96
N GLY A 156 -8.42 3.12 -19.33
CA GLY A 156 -8.81 4.53 -19.47
C GLY A 156 -9.91 4.74 -20.53
N ASP A 157 -9.80 4.04 -21.66
CA ASP A 157 -10.82 4.04 -22.71
C ASP A 157 -12.15 3.44 -22.22
N PHE A 158 -12.10 2.34 -21.47
CA PHE A 158 -13.29 1.78 -20.80
C PHE A 158 -13.96 2.81 -19.89
N ILE A 159 -13.21 3.49 -19.01
CA ILE A 159 -13.77 4.53 -18.14
C ILE A 159 -14.45 5.61 -18.98
N ALA A 160 -13.74 6.17 -19.96
CA ALA A 160 -14.22 7.28 -20.77
C ALA A 160 -15.50 6.93 -21.54
N ARG A 161 -15.58 5.73 -22.13
CA ARG A 161 -16.76 5.27 -22.88
C ARG A 161 -17.91 4.86 -21.97
N SER A 162 -17.61 4.24 -20.83
CA SER A 162 -18.64 3.77 -19.89
C SER A 162 -19.51 4.93 -19.36
N ALA A 163 -18.95 6.14 -19.22
CA ALA A 163 -19.68 7.30 -18.75
C ALA A 163 -20.73 7.82 -19.76
N ARG A 164 -20.57 7.53 -21.06
CA ARG A 164 -21.32 8.16 -22.16
C ARG A 164 -22.66 7.49 -22.47
N SER A 165 -22.95 6.32 -21.91
CA SER A 165 -24.18 5.57 -22.21
C SER A 165 -24.76 4.88 -20.98
N ALA A 166 -26.06 4.59 -21.02
CA ALA A 166 -26.71 3.81 -19.96
C ALA A 166 -26.13 2.38 -19.87
N GLU A 167 -25.86 1.75 -21.02
CA GLU A 167 -25.19 0.46 -21.15
C GLU A 167 -23.78 0.51 -20.52
N GLY A 168 -23.01 1.54 -20.85
CA GLY A 168 -21.68 1.76 -20.27
C GLY A 168 -21.70 1.95 -18.75
N ARG A 169 -22.66 2.72 -18.24
CA ARG A 169 -22.83 2.89 -16.79
C ARG A 169 -23.22 1.57 -16.11
N ARG A 170 -24.03 0.73 -16.75
CA ARG A 170 -24.34 -0.62 -16.26
C ARG A 170 -23.09 -1.51 -16.25
N ALA A 171 -22.27 -1.47 -17.30
CA ALA A 171 -21.01 -2.20 -17.36
C ALA A 171 -20.01 -1.74 -16.29
N MET A 172 -19.93 -0.43 -16.00
CA MET A 172 -19.12 0.10 -14.90
C MET A 172 -19.63 -0.37 -13.53
N ARG A 173 -20.96 -0.43 -13.31
CA ARG A 173 -21.53 -1.01 -12.09
C ARG A 173 -21.19 -2.49 -11.97
N GLY A 174 -21.32 -3.27 -13.05
CA GLY A 174 -20.95 -4.68 -13.02
C GLY A 174 -19.47 -4.91 -12.81
N TYR A 175 -18.61 -4.05 -13.37
CA TYR A 175 -17.18 -4.06 -13.09
C TYR A 175 -16.88 -3.84 -11.59
N ARG A 176 -17.55 -2.89 -10.95
CA ARG A 176 -17.37 -2.64 -9.51
C ARG A 176 -17.94 -3.78 -8.68
N ARG A 177 -19.12 -4.30 -9.03
CA ARG A 177 -19.82 -5.35 -8.28
C ARG A 177 -19.09 -6.68 -8.31
N GLN A 178 -18.59 -7.13 -9.47
CA GLN A 178 -17.78 -8.36 -9.54
C GLN A 178 -16.53 -8.25 -8.63
N ARG A 179 -15.92 -7.05 -8.56
CA ARG A 179 -14.73 -6.82 -7.73
C ARG A 179 -15.09 -6.82 -6.25
N GLU A 180 -16.19 -6.18 -5.88
CA GLU A 180 -16.71 -6.19 -4.52
C GLU A 180 -16.98 -7.63 -4.04
N LEU A 181 -17.66 -8.45 -4.85
CA LEU A 181 -17.94 -9.85 -4.53
C LEU A 181 -16.66 -10.67 -4.32
N ALA A 182 -15.64 -10.48 -5.17
CA ALA A 182 -14.36 -11.16 -5.00
C ALA A 182 -13.59 -10.67 -3.76
N PHE A 183 -13.50 -9.36 -3.56
CA PHE A 183 -12.69 -8.75 -2.49
C PHE A 183 -13.28 -9.06 -1.12
N ALA A 184 -14.60 -9.12 -1.10
CA ALA A 184 -15.43 -9.12 0.07
C ALA A 184 -16.25 -10.43 0.13
N ALA A 185 -15.73 -11.52 -0.43
CA ALA A 185 -16.35 -12.84 -0.41
C ALA A 185 -16.66 -13.31 1.02
N SER A 186 -17.80 -13.96 1.22
CA SER A 186 -18.20 -14.48 2.52
C SER A 186 -17.19 -15.49 3.06
N ALA A 187 -16.63 -16.34 2.19
CA ALA A 187 -15.58 -17.28 2.56
C ALA A 187 -14.30 -16.58 3.08
N LYS A 188 -13.94 -15.39 2.57
CA LYS A 188 -12.83 -14.61 3.15
C LYS A 188 -13.14 -14.14 4.56
N LEU A 189 -14.38 -13.70 4.82
CA LEU A 189 -14.78 -13.29 6.15
C LEU A 189 -14.72 -14.46 7.14
N THR A 190 -15.19 -15.65 6.74
CA THR A 190 -15.05 -16.87 7.55
C THR A 190 -13.60 -17.24 7.81
N GLN A 191 -12.71 -17.09 6.83
CA GLN A 191 -11.27 -17.32 7.04
C GLN A 191 -10.66 -16.29 7.99
N ILE A 192 -11.04 -15.01 7.90
CA ILE A 192 -10.58 -13.99 8.86
C ILE A 192 -11.04 -14.34 10.27
N GLU A 193 -12.29 -14.75 10.45
CA GLU A 193 -12.83 -15.19 11.74
C GLU A 193 -11.98 -16.33 12.33
N HIS A 194 -11.71 -17.36 11.52
CA HIS A 194 -10.88 -18.49 11.92
C HIS A 194 -9.45 -18.05 12.28
N LEU A 195 -8.81 -17.21 11.47
CA LEU A 195 -7.45 -16.74 11.72
C LEU A 195 -7.37 -15.85 12.97
N LEU A 196 -8.37 -15.00 13.22
CA LEU A 196 -8.43 -14.20 14.43
C LEU A 196 -8.61 -15.07 15.68
N ASP A 197 -9.36 -16.17 15.60
CA ASP A 197 -9.50 -17.12 16.70
C ASP A 197 -8.21 -17.91 16.96
N VAL A 198 -7.58 -18.45 15.90
CA VAL A 198 -6.28 -19.15 15.99
C VAL A 198 -5.19 -18.26 16.58
N HIS A 199 -5.22 -16.97 16.27
CA HIS A 199 -4.23 -15.99 16.72
C HIS A 199 -4.75 -15.05 17.81
N ARG A 200 -5.75 -15.47 18.60
CA ARG A 200 -6.36 -14.66 19.67
C ARG A 200 -5.37 -14.16 20.73
N ASP A 201 -4.30 -14.91 20.97
CA ASP A 201 -3.24 -14.56 21.92
C ASP A 201 -2.16 -13.66 21.30
N GLY A 202 -2.23 -13.42 19.98
CA GLY A 202 -1.32 -12.57 19.23
C GLY A 202 -1.88 -11.17 18.99
N ARG A 203 -1.25 -10.47 18.05
CA ARG A 203 -1.66 -9.16 17.55
C ARG A 203 -1.73 -9.20 16.04
N ALA A 204 -2.94 -9.04 15.51
CA ALA A 204 -3.20 -9.15 14.09
C ALA A 204 -3.48 -7.79 13.43
N ILE A 205 -2.97 -7.61 12.22
CA ILE A 205 -3.37 -6.50 11.35
C ILE A 205 -4.02 -7.06 10.10
N VAL A 206 -5.26 -6.65 9.84
CA VAL A 206 -6.02 -7.03 8.64
C VAL A 206 -5.92 -5.93 7.61
N PHE A 207 -5.34 -6.22 6.45
CA PHE A 207 -5.18 -5.29 5.34
C PHE A 207 -6.24 -5.55 4.27
N THR A 208 -6.89 -4.49 3.84
CA THR A 208 -7.89 -4.51 2.76
C THR A 208 -7.55 -3.47 1.69
N GLN A 209 -8.15 -3.63 0.50
CA GLN A 209 -7.95 -2.74 -0.64
C GLN A 209 -8.67 -1.39 -0.50
N ASP A 210 -9.82 -1.41 0.17
CA ASP A 210 -10.80 -0.33 0.15
C ASP A 210 -11.47 -0.15 1.52
N ASN A 211 -11.95 1.07 1.75
CA ASN A 211 -12.57 1.43 3.02
C ASN A 211 -13.86 0.66 3.32
N ALA A 212 -14.65 0.31 2.30
CA ALA A 212 -15.93 -0.35 2.53
C ALA A 212 -15.72 -1.75 3.12
N THR A 213 -14.75 -2.49 2.57
CA THR A 213 -14.33 -3.79 3.09
C THR A 213 -13.74 -3.67 4.50
N ALA A 214 -12.86 -2.68 4.75
CA ALA A 214 -12.31 -2.44 6.09
C ALA A 214 -13.42 -2.20 7.13
N TYR A 215 -14.35 -1.29 6.86
CA TYR A 215 -15.45 -1.01 7.78
C TYR A 215 -16.42 -2.18 7.94
N ARG A 216 -16.57 -3.04 6.91
CA ARG A 216 -17.40 -4.24 7.01
C ARG A 216 -16.77 -5.27 7.96
N ILE A 217 -15.47 -5.50 7.85
CA ILE A 217 -14.70 -6.35 8.78
C ILE A 217 -14.75 -5.77 10.19
N ALA A 218 -14.49 -4.47 10.34
CA ALA A 218 -14.56 -3.75 11.61
C ALA A 218 -15.90 -3.95 12.32
N ARG A 219 -17.02 -3.74 11.61
CA ARG A 219 -18.36 -3.93 12.18
C ARG A 219 -18.67 -5.40 12.50
N ARG A 220 -18.22 -6.33 11.65
CA ARG A 220 -18.49 -7.77 11.83
C ARG A 220 -17.76 -8.35 13.05
N PHE A 221 -16.51 -7.95 13.25
CA PHE A 221 -15.62 -8.50 14.28
C PHE A 221 -15.34 -7.54 15.44
N LEU A 222 -16.03 -6.39 15.47
CA LEU A 222 -15.87 -5.33 16.48
C LEU A 222 -14.42 -4.85 16.62
N LEU A 223 -13.72 -4.73 15.49
CA LEU A 223 -12.33 -4.28 15.44
C LEU A 223 -12.24 -2.79 15.15
N PRO A 224 -11.26 -2.08 15.72
CA PRO A 224 -10.93 -0.72 15.29
C PRO A 224 -10.52 -0.68 13.83
N ALA A 225 -10.92 0.38 13.12
CA ALA A 225 -10.60 0.60 11.71
C ALA A 225 -9.72 1.83 11.50
N ILE A 226 -8.59 1.66 10.83
CA ILE A 226 -7.74 2.78 10.40
C ILE A 226 -7.88 2.96 8.89
N THR A 227 -8.46 4.08 8.48
CA THR A 227 -8.56 4.50 7.08
C THR A 227 -7.91 5.88 6.89
N HIS A 228 -7.96 6.41 5.66
CA HIS A 228 -7.55 7.79 5.39
C HIS A 228 -8.44 8.84 6.08
N GLN A 229 -9.63 8.45 6.55
CA GLN A 229 -10.56 9.33 7.27
C GLN A 229 -10.32 9.34 8.78
N THR A 230 -9.58 8.37 9.31
CA THR A 230 -9.23 8.26 10.74
C THR A 230 -8.29 9.39 11.13
N ARG A 231 -8.64 10.14 12.18
CA ARG A 231 -7.84 11.27 12.67
C ARG A 231 -6.50 10.78 13.22
N VAL A 232 -5.50 11.66 13.24
CA VAL A 232 -4.16 11.30 13.73
C VAL A 232 -4.17 10.88 15.19
N SER A 233 -4.95 11.56 16.04
CA SER A 233 -5.10 11.22 17.46
C SER A 233 -5.71 9.83 17.66
N GLU A 234 -6.86 9.59 17.01
CA GLU A 234 -7.57 8.31 17.03
C GLU A 234 -6.71 7.17 16.48
N ARG A 235 -5.99 7.40 15.38
CA ARG A 235 -5.03 6.44 14.84
C ARG A 235 -3.97 6.07 15.87
N SER A 236 -3.43 7.07 16.57
CA SER A 236 -2.36 6.86 17.55
C SER A 236 -2.87 6.06 18.75
N GLU A 237 -4.10 6.31 19.18
CA GLU A 237 -4.79 5.57 20.24
C GLU A 237 -5.05 4.12 19.84
N ILE A 238 -5.58 3.87 18.63
CA ILE A 238 -5.82 2.51 18.12
C ILE A 238 -4.51 1.70 18.07
N LEU A 239 -3.43 2.32 17.58
CA LEU A 239 -2.13 1.65 17.48
C LEU A 239 -1.50 1.39 18.84
N ALA A 240 -1.64 2.33 19.79
CA ALA A 240 -1.21 2.12 21.16
C ALA A 240 -1.98 0.97 21.81
N GLY A 241 -3.30 0.93 21.62
CA GLY A 241 -4.15 -0.15 22.13
C GLY A 241 -3.84 -1.52 21.49
N LEU A 242 -3.39 -1.56 20.23
CA LEU A 242 -2.89 -2.80 19.62
C LEU A 242 -1.57 -3.24 20.27
N ALA A 243 -0.65 -2.29 20.53
CA ALA A 243 0.63 -2.59 21.14
C ALA A 243 0.48 -3.05 22.60
N ASP A 244 -0.28 -2.35 23.42
CA ASP A 244 -0.48 -2.71 24.84
C ASP A 244 -1.41 -3.93 25.05
N GLY A 245 -2.13 -4.34 24.00
CA GLY A 245 -3.02 -5.49 24.03
C GLY A 245 -4.47 -5.23 24.36
N THR A 246 -4.87 -3.97 24.51
CA THR A 246 -6.28 -3.56 24.57
C THR A 246 -7.05 -4.06 23.35
N PHE A 247 -6.43 -4.06 22.17
CA PHE A 247 -6.98 -4.62 20.94
C PHE A 247 -6.15 -5.82 20.47
N GLY A 248 -6.79 -6.98 20.28
CA GLY A 248 -6.14 -8.15 19.69
C GLY A 248 -5.91 -8.01 18.17
N ALA A 249 -6.70 -7.18 17.51
CA ALA A 249 -6.55 -6.93 16.08
C ALA A 249 -7.04 -5.54 15.65
N VAL A 250 -6.51 -5.07 14.52
CA VAL A 250 -6.96 -3.84 13.84
C VAL A 250 -7.16 -4.12 12.35
N VAL A 251 -8.13 -3.45 11.72
CA VAL A 251 -8.30 -3.48 10.27
C VAL A 251 -7.90 -2.16 9.64
N THR A 252 -7.26 -2.21 8.47
CA THR A 252 -6.88 -1.01 7.72
C THR A 252 -7.15 -1.14 6.23
N SER A 253 -7.59 -0.03 5.63
CA SER A 253 -7.83 0.08 4.18
C SER A 253 -6.64 0.77 3.53
N LYS A 254 -5.95 0.05 2.64
CA LYS A 254 -4.59 0.38 2.16
C LYS A 254 -3.60 0.47 3.32
N VAL A 255 -2.32 0.25 3.03
CA VAL A 255 -1.33 0.14 4.10
C VAL A 255 -1.23 1.44 4.88
N LEU A 256 -1.05 1.30 6.20
CA LEU A 256 -0.63 2.38 7.08
C LEU A 256 0.56 3.08 6.43
N ASN A 257 0.36 4.30 5.93
CA ASN A 257 1.43 5.07 5.29
C ASN A 257 2.69 5.08 6.16
N GLU A 258 3.83 5.10 5.48
CA GLU A 258 5.20 5.20 6.00
C GLU A 258 5.27 6.05 7.29
N GLY A 259 5.81 5.47 8.36
CA GLY A 259 6.01 6.13 9.65
C GLY A 259 5.16 5.60 10.81
N VAL A 260 4.37 4.54 10.62
CA VAL A 260 3.67 3.85 11.70
C VAL A 260 4.44 2.59 12.12
N ASP A 261 4.93 2.60 13.35
CA ASP A 261 5.76 1.54 13.93
C ASP A 261 4.87 0.51 14.66
N VAL A 262 4.48 -0.58 14.00
CA VAL A 262 3.61 -1.63 14.56
C VAL A 262 4.40 -2.85 15.03
N ARG A 263 5.45 -2.62 15.83
CA ARG A 263 6.43 -3.65 16.24
C ARG A 263 5.86 -4.87 16.95
N GLU A 264 4.65 -4.75 17.48
CA GLU A 264 4.02 -5.76 18.34
C GLU A 264 3.10 -6.70 17.55
N ALA A 265 2.80 -6.39 16.29
CA ALA A 265 2.03 -7.29 15.43
C ALA A 265 2.89 -8.49 15.00
N ASN A 266 2.37 -9.70 15.23
CA ASN A 266 2.98 -10.95 14.79
C ASN A 266 2.17 -11.66 13.69
N VAL A 267 0.96 -11.16 13.38
CA VAL A 267 0.10 -11.71 12.32
C VAL A 267 -0.35 -10.61 11.38
N ALA A 268 -0.18 -10.84 10.09
CA ALA A 268 -0.73 -9.99 9.05
C ALA A 268 -1.70 -10.81 8.18
N ILE A 269 -2.91 -10.29 7.97
CA ILE A 269 -3.92 -10.92 7.11
C ILE A 269 -4.21 -9.97 5.96
N VAL A 270 -3.86 -10.35 4.74
CA VAL A 270 -4.01 -9.52 3.55
C VAL A 270 -5.14 -10.06 2.71
N LEU A 271 -6.21 -9.26 2.57
CA LEU A 271 -7.26 -9.51 1.61
C LEU A 271 -6.75 -9.04 0.25
N SER A 272 -6.32 -10.02 -0.56
CA SER A 272 -5.67 -9.76 -1.83
C SER A 272 -6.67 -9.12 -2.80
N GLY A 273 -6.19 -8.20 -3.65
CA GLY A 273 -7.01 -7.56 -4.71
C GLY A 273 -6.21 -6.70 -5.72
N SER A 274 -4.96 -6.34 -5.42
CA SER A 274 -4.05 -5.54 -6.26
C SER A 274 -2.59 -5.83 -5.88
N GLY A 275 -1.66 -5.56 -6.80
CA GLY A 275 -0.21 -5.79 -6.58
C GLY A 275 0.42 -4.88 -5.51
N SER A 276 -0.14 -3.68 -5.29
CA SER A 276 0.42 -2.70 -4.35
C SER A 276 0.41 -3.16 -2.88
N VAL A 277 -0.59 -3.95 -2.47
CA VAL A 277 -0.72 -4.33 -1.04
C VAL A 277 0.43 -5.24 -0.60
N ARG A 278 0.97 -6.12 -1.47
CA ARG A 278 2.11 -6.99 -1.13
C ARG A 278 3.44 -6.23 -1.08
N GLU A 279 3.66 -5.26 -1.98
CA GLU A 279 4.82 -4.36 -1.95
C GLU A 279 4.88 -3.61 -0.62
N HIS A 280 3.74 -3.10 -0.17
CA HIS A 280 3.62 -2.47 1.13
C HIS A 280 3.70 -3.47 2.30
N VAL A 281 3.29 -4.73 2.12
CA VAL A 281 3.44 -5.79 3.12
C VAL A 281 4.88 -6.26 3.24
N GLN A 282 5.69 -6.24 2.18
CA GLN A 282 7.15 -6.46 2.27
C GLN A 282 7.81 -5.34 3.10
N ARG A 283 7.30 -4.10 3.02
CA ARG A 283 7.69 -3.02 3.94
C ARG A 283 7.20 -3.28 5.38
N LEU A 284 6.00 -3.85 5.56
CA LEU A 284 5.50 -4.30 6.87
C LEU A 284 6.17 -5.58 7.41
N GLY A 285 6.79 -6.40 6.57
CA GLY A 285 7.60 -7.54 7.02
C GLY A 285 8.79 -7.09 7.87
N ARG A 286 9.21 -5.83 7.72
CA ARG A 286 10.17 -5.13 8.60
C ARG A 286 9.56 -4.61 9.91
N ILE A 287 8.24 -4.50 9.96
CA ILE A 287 7.45 -4.02 11.10
C ILE A 287 7.03 -5.20 12.00
N LEU A 288 6.75 -6.37 11.41
CA LEU A 288 6.46 -7.59 12.16
C LEU A 288 7.71 -8.05 12.94
N ARG A 289 7.54 -8.41 14.22
CA ARG A 289 8.62 -9.01 15.03
C ARG A 289 8.28 -10.41 15.47
N LYS A 290 9.34 -11.18 15.73
CA LYS A 290 9.27 -12.45 16.46
C LYS A 290 8.79 -12.15 17.90
N SER A 291 7.65 -12.69 18.31
CA SER A 291 7.34 -12.78 19.75
C SER A 291 8.11 -13.97 20.33
N GLU A 292 8.41 -13.97 21.63
CA GLU A 292 9.21 -15.03 22.28
C GLU A 292 8.73 -16.44 21.83
N GLY A 293 9.55 -17.11 21.02
CA GLY A 293 9.29 -18.45 20.50
C GLY A 293 8.40 -18.59 19.26
N LYS A 294 7.73 -17.55 18.75
CA LYS A 294 6.82 -17.66 17.57
C LYS A 294 7.25 -16.77 16.40
N ARG A 295 7.32 -17.35 15.18
CA ARG A 295 7.58 -16.61 13.92
C ARG A 295 6.37 -15.76 13.55
N ALA A 296 6.61 -14.63 12.89
CA ALA A 296 5.52 -13.84 12.34
C ALA A 296 4.90 -14.57 11.14
N VAL A 297 3.58 -14.44 10.96
CA VAL A 297 2.89 -15.12 9.85
C VAL A 297 2.10 -14.11 9.03
N LEU A 298 2.28 -14.19 7.71
CA LEU A 298 1.56 -13.41 6.73
C LEU A 298 0.60 -14.33 5.96
N TYR A 299 -0.70 -14.10 6.15
CA TYR A 299 -1.75 -14.78 5.39
C TYR A 299 -2.15 -13.93 4.19
N GLU A 300 -2.14 -14.51 2.99
CA GLU A 300 -2.71 -13.90 1.78
C GLU A 300 -4.00 -14.65 1.41
N LEU A 301 -5.15 -13.98 1.56
CA LEU A 301 -6.46 -14.53 1.18
C LEU A 301 -6.79 -14.14 -0.26
N VAL A 302 -6.95 -15.13 -1.14
CA VAL A 302 -7.22 -14.95 -2.57
C VAL A 302 -8.51 -15.68 -2.94
N THR A 303 -9.42 -15.01 -3.64
CA THR A 303 -10.63 -15.65 -4.14
C THR A 303 -10.37 -16.36 -5.46
N SER A 304 -10.56 -17.67 -5.46
CA SER A 304 -10.32 -18.57 -6.58
C SER A 304 -11.18 -18.23 -7.79
N ARG A 305 -10.64 -18.48 -8.99
CA ARG A 305 -11.32 -18.27 -10.28
C ARG A 305 -11.81 -16.83 -10.47
N THR A 306 -11.10 -15.86 -9.92
CA THR A 306 -11.37 -14.42 -10.12
C THR A 306 -10.15 -13.71 -10.71
N ALA A 307 -10.25 -12.39 -10.92
CA ALA A 307 -9.10 -11.58 -11.31
C ALA A 307 -7.97 -11.60 -10.25
N GLU A 308 -8.29 -11.94 -9.00
CA GLU A 308 -7.30 -12.02 -7.93
C GLU A 308 -6.31 -13.16 -8.12
N THR A 309 -6.76 -14.34 -8.58
CA THR A 309 -5.89 -15.50 -8.86
C THR A 309 -4.81 -15.13 -9.87
N ARG A 310 -5.18 -14.57 -11.02
CA ARG A 310 -4.20 -14.13 -12.04
C ARG A 310 -3.26 -13.05 -11.53
N THR A 311 -3.77 -12.17 -10.68
CA THR A 311 -2.92 -11.12 -10.11
C THR A 311 -1.95 -11.74 -9.10
N SER A 312 -2.35 -12.73 -8.32
CA SER A 312 -1.48 -13.52 -7.43
C SER A 312 -0.45 -14.34 -8.23
N GLU A 313 -0.86 -15.02 -9.30
CA GLU A 313 0.03 -15.83 -10.17
C GLU A 313 1.10 -14.97 -10.88
N ARG A 314 0.72 -13.85 -11.53
CA ARG A 314 1.70 -12.91 -12.11
C ARG A 314 2.66 -12.34 -11.07
N ARG A 315 2.27 -12.27 -9.79
CA ARG A 315 3.16 -11.84 -8.70
C ARG A 315 4.16 -12.94 -8.33
N ARG A 316 3.76 -14.22 -8.38
CA ARG A 316 4.68 -15.35 -8.15
C ARG A 316 5.82 -15.34 -9.17
N GLU A 317 5.53 -15.03 -10.43
CA GLU A 317 6.57 -14.95 -11.47
C GLU A 317 7.56 -13.79 -11.24
N HIS A 318 7.14 -12.71 -10.57
CA HIS A 318 7.99 -11.53 -10.31
C HIS A 318 8.80 -11.64 -9.02
N ASP A 319 8.30 -12.37 -8.02
CA ASP A 319 8.95 -12.61 -6.72
C ASP A 319 9.72 -13.95 -6.66
N ALA A 320 9.79 -14.75 -7.75
CA ALA A 320 10.33 -16.12 -7.68
C ALA A 320 11.26 -16.51 -8.83
N TYR A 321 12.29 -15.69 -9.08
CA TYR A 321 13.61 -16.23 -9.44
C TYR A 321 14.70 -15.63 -8.54
N ARG A 322 14.55 -15.76 -7.22
CA ARG A 322 15.56 -16.23 -6.23
C ARG A 322 15.21 -15.80 -4.80
#